data_AF-A0A0R1UPZ2-F1
#
_entry.id   AF-A0A0R1UPZ2-F1
#
_cell.length_a   1.000
_cell.length_b   1.000
_cell.length_c   1.000
_cell.angle_alpha   90.00
_cell.angle_beta   90.00
_cell.angle_gamma   90.00
#
_symmetry.space_group_name_H-M   'P 1'
#
loop_
_entity.id
_entity.type
_entity.pdbx_description
1 polymer ?
#
loop_
_entity_poly.entity_id
_entity_poly.type
_entity_poly.pdbx_seq_one_letter_code
_entity_poly.pdbx_strand_id
1 'polypeptide(L)' 'MRFVWKNFIALFWGAIYGLVFGYIASQLEQTSVDYTTCAVLGAVLALIFVNVITYITSHANPTRNSDQ' A
#
# COMPACT_ATOMS: atom_id res chain seq x y z
N MET A 1 -17.05 -7.10 6.15
CA MET A 1 -16.04 -6.76 7.19
C MET A 1 -14.59 -6.98 6.74
N ARG A 2 -14.21 -8.13 6.16
CA ARG A 2 -12.81 -8.40 5.74
C ARG A 2 -12.22 -7.40 4.72
N PHE A 3 -13.04 -6.86 3.82
CA PHE A 3 -12.57 -5.93 2.78
C PHE A 3 -12.13 -4.58 3.35
N VAL A 4 -12.94 -3.96 4.20
CA VAL A 4 -12.61 -2.67 4.84
C VAL A 4 -11.38 -2.82 5.74
N TRP A 5 -11.30 -3.90 6.50
CA TRP A 5 -10.17 -4.17 7.40
C TRP A 5 -8.84 -4.35 6.65
N LYS A 6 -8.86 -5.05 5.52
CA LYS A 6 -7.69 -5.22 4.66
C LYS A 6 -7.18 -3.88 4.12
N ASN A 7 -8.09 -3.01 3.66
CA ASN A 7 -7.71 -1.68 3.15
C ASN A 7 -7.17 -0.78 4.26
N PHE A 8 -7.74 -0.85 5.47
CA PHE A 8 -7.25 -0.07 6.62
C PHE A 8 -5.83 -0.47 7.03
N ILE A 9 -5.57 -1.79 7.11
CA ILE A 9 -4.24 -2.33 7.39
C ILE A 9 -3.25 -1.93 6.29
N ALA A 10 -3.65 -2.02 5.03
CA ALA A 10 -2.82 -1.60 3.90
C ALA A 10 -2.49 -0.10 3.95
N LEU A 11 -3.46 0.75 4.32
CA LEU A 11 -3.26 2.18 4.47
C LEU A 11 -2.26 2.51 5.60
N PHE A 12 -2.45 1.90 6.77
CA PHE A 12 -1.57 2.11 7.93
C PHE A 12 -0.13 1.70 7.62
N TRP A 13 0.07 0.50 7.09
CA TRP A 13 1.40 0.02 6.73
C TRP A 13 2.00 0.76 5.54
N GLY A 14 1.18 1.13 4.55
CA GLY A 14 1.60 1.94 3.41
C GLY A 14 2.16 3.30 3.84
N ALA A 15 1.52 3.95 4.81
CA ALA A 15 2.01 5.22 5.36
C ALA A 15 3.38 5.06 6.04
N ILE A 16 3.54 4.03 6.87
CA ILE A 16 4.80 3.73 7.56
C ILE A 16 5.92 3.43 6.56
N TYR A 17 5.66 2.58 5.56
CA TYR A 17 6.65 2.29 4.54
C TYR A 17 6.99 3.52 3.70
N GLY A 18 6.02 4.38 3.39
CA GLY A 18 6.26 5.67 2.73
C GLY A 18 7.23 6.56 3.51
N LEU A 19 7.08 6.64 4.84
CA LEU A 19 8.00 7.37 5.71
C LEU A 19 9.42 6.78 5.69
N VAL A 20 9.53 5.45 5.77
CA VAL A 20 10.82 4.76 5.72
C VAL A 20 11.52 5.01 4.39
N PHE A 21 10.79 4.93 3.28
CA PHE A 21 11.33 5.26 1.95
C PHE A 21 11.74 6.72 1.83
N GLY A 22 10.93 7.65 2.34
CA GLY A 22 11.27 9.08 2.38
C GLY A 22 12.55 9.35 3.16
N TYR A 23 12.74 8.69 4.30
CA TYR A 23 13.98 8.77 5.07
C TYR A 23 15.17 8.26 4.27
N ILE A 24 15.09 7.06 3.71
CA ILE A 24 16.19 6.48 2.90
C ILE A 24 16.53 7.38 1.71
N ALA A 25 15.52 7.90 1.01
CA ALA A 25 15.70 8.82 -0.11
C ALA A 25 16.38 10.13 0.30
N SER A 26 15.98 10.72 1.44
CA SER A 26 16.61 11.94 1.98
C SER A 26 18.11 11.76 2.25
N GLN A 27 18.51 10.58 2.74
CA GLN A 27 19.91 10.26 2.99
C GLN A 27 20.69 10.05 1.69
N LEU A 28 20.04 9.52 0.66
CA LEU A 28 20.67 9.21 -0.62
C LEU A 28 20.93 10.46 -1.47
N GLU A 29 19.96 11.38 -1.52
CA GLU A 29 20.05 12.62 -2.29
C GLU A 29 20.58 13.81 -1.48
N GLN A 30 20.82 13.63 -0.18
CA GLN A 30 21.16 14.71 0.78
C GLN A 30 20.19 15.90 0.71
N THR A 31 18.93 15.63 0.37
CA THR A 31 17.89 16.63 0.18
C THR A 31 16.85 16.56 1.29
N SER A 32 16.22 17.70 1.59
CA SER A 32 15.11 17.76 2.53
C SER A 32 13.86 17.14 1.89
N VAL A 33 13.32 16.11 2.51
CA VAL A 33 12.08 15.44 2.07
C VAL A 33 10.95 15.78 3.03
N ASP A 34 9.78 16.09 2.48
CA ASP A 34 8.56 16.24 3.26
C ASP A 34 7.98 14.86 3.62
N TYR A 35 8.18 14.48 4.87
CA TYR A 35 7.71 13.22 5.44
C TYR A 35 6.18 13.09 5.44
N THR A 36 5.43 14.19 5.53
CA THR A 36 3.96 14.14 5.44
C THR A 36 3.53 13.73 4.05
N THR A 37 4.13 14.33 3.01
CA THR A 37 3.88 13.96 1.62
C THR A 37 4.27 12.51 1.34
N CYS A 38 5.41 12.03 1.85
CA CYS A 38 5.82 10.62 1.70
C CYS A 38 4.85 9.63 2.36
N ALA A 39 4.34 9.94 3.55
CA ALA A 39 3.36 9.10 4.24
C ALA A 39 2.05 8.98 3.44
N VAL A 40 1.55 10.11 2.92
CA VAL A 40 0.31 10.14 2.11
C VAL A 40 0.51 9.36 0.81
N LEU A 41 1.62 9.57 0.10
CA LEU A 41 1.92 8.85 -1.14
C LEU A 41 2.04 7.34 -0.91
N GLY A 42 2.74 6.92 0.16
CA GLY A 42 2.84 5.50 0.53
C GLY A 42 1.49 4.86 0.86
N ALA A 43 0.63 5.56 1.59
CA ALA A 43 -0.72 5.10 1.92
C ALA A 43 -1.60 4.92 0.67
N VAL A 44 -1.60 5.90 -0.23
CA VAL A 44 -2.39 5.86 -1.47
C VAL A 44 -1.90 4.73 -2.37
N LEU A 45 -0.58 4.58 -2.55
CA LEU A 45 -0.01 3.49 -3.33
C LEU A 45 -0.39 2.12 -2.78
N ALA A 46 -0.32 1.92 -1.46
CA ALA A 46 -0.69 0.66 -0.83
C ALA A 46 -2.17 0.31 -1.04
N LEU A 47 -3.07 1.30 -1.00
CA LEU A 47 -4.49 1.10 -1.31
C LEU A 47 -4.70 0.69 -2.77
N ILE A 48 -4.03 1.36 -3.71
CA ILE A 48 -4.12 0.98 -5.13
C ILE A 48 -3.63 -0.46 -5.31
N PHE A 49 -2.46 -0.77 -4.77
CA PHE A 49 -1.82 -2.07 -4.92
C PHE A 49 -2.69 -3.20 -4.37
N VAL A 50 -3.24 -3.04 -3.15
CA VAL A 50 -4.06 -4.09 -2.53
C VAL A 50 -5.34 -4.37 -3.32
N ASN A 51 -5.93 -3.34 -3.93
CA ASN A 51 -7.14 -3.51 -4.74
C ASN A 51 -6.82 -4.12 -6.11
N VAL A 52 -5.76 -3.65 -6.78
CA VAL A 52 -5.29 -4.19 -8.07
C VAL A 52 -4.88 -5.65 -7.95
N ILE A 53 -4.06 -6.01 -6.97
CA ILE A 53 -3.64 -7.41 -6.75
C ILE A 53 -4.84 -8.31 -6.46
N THR A 54 -5.81 -7.81 -5.69
CA THR A 54 -7.02 -8.58 -5.41
C THR A 54 -7.84 -8.83 -6.66
N TYR A 55 -7.99 -7.82 -7.51
CA TYR A 55 -8.69 -7.93 -8.78
C TYR A 55 -7.99 -8.89 -9.75
N ILE A 56 -6.66 -8.79 -9.88
CA ILE A 56 -5.87 -9.71 -10.72
C ILE A 56 -6.01 -11.13 -10.19
N THR A 57 -5.87 -11.33 -8.89
CA THR A 57 -5.94 -12.67 -8.27
C THR A 57 -7.32 -13.29 -8.45
N SER A 58 -8.41 -12.51 -8.34
CA SER A 58 -9.76 -13.05 -8.53
C SER A 58 -10.06 -13.39 -9.99
N HIS A 59 -9.48 -12.65 -10.95
CA HIS A 59 -9.64 -12.94 -12.38
C HIS A 59 -8.74 -14.10 -12.84
N ALA A 60 -7.56 -14.25 -12.27
CA ALA A 60 -6.62 -15.32 -12.61
C ALA A 60 -7.06 -16.68 -12.03
N ASN A 61 -7.75 -16.70 -10.89
CA ASN A 61 -8.28 -17.93 -10.30
C ASN A 61 -9.76 -17.78 -9.87
N PRO A 62 -10.70 -17.94 -10.81
CA PRO A 62 -12.12 -17.75 -10.55
C PRO A 62 -12.73 -18.85 -9.66
N THR A 63 -12.15 -20.05 -9.57
CA THR A 63 -12.65 -21.14 -8.71
C THR A 63 -12.37 -20.93 -7.22
N ARG A 64 -11.51 -19.95 -6.87
CA ARG A 64 -11.21 -19.65 -5.46
C ARG A 64 -12.44 -19.13 -4.67
N ASN A 65 -13.49 -18.69 -5.36
CA ASN A 65 -14.75 -18.28 -4.73
C ASN A 65 -15.79 -19.41 -4.64
N SER A 66 -15.58 -20.58 -5.28
CA SER A 66 -16.50 -21.74 -5.18
C SER A 66 -16.15 -22.72 -4.06
N ASP A 67 -14.94 -22.62 -3.50
CA ASP A 67 -14.42 -23.50 -2.44
C ASP A 67 -14.50 -22.87 -1.02
N GLN A 68 -15.17 -21.72 -0.87
CA GLN A 68 -15.30 -20.97 0.39
C GLN A 68 -16.76 -20.72 0.75
#